data_AF-A0A3M3W339-F1
#
_entry.id   AF-A0A3M3W339-F1
#
_cell.length_a   1.000
_cell.length_b   1.000
_cell.length_c   1.000
_cell.angle_alpha   90.00
_cell.angle_beta   90.00
_cell.angle_gamma   90.00
#
_symmetry.space_group_name_H-M   'P 1'
#
loop_
_entity.id
_entity.type
_entity.pdbx_description
1 polymer ?
#
loop_
_entity_poly.entity_id
_entity_poly.type
_entity_poly.pdbx_seq_one_letter_code
_entity_poly.pdbx_strand_id
1 'polypeptide(L)'
;MPLVYRSIALSPRSACSGKIWRMTSSSNLDQISPDQLRTLAAQLLSQVDKMGKKISRDQTLIEKLTHEIAQLKRLKFAKRSEQMNPEQASLLDDLIDTDIAAIEVELQALHTVPAATEKKQKPKRTALPAEFPRTLIHH
;
A
#
# COMPACT_ATOMS: atom_id res chain seq x y z
N MET A 1 56.21 9.06 33.62
CA MET A 1 56.59 7.74 33.09
C MET A 1 55.35 7.09 32.50
N PRO A 2 55.45 6.59 31.25
CA PRO A 2 54.34 6.45 30.30
C PRO A 2 53.62 5.10 30.46
N LEU A 3 52.41 4.98 29.90
CA LEU A 3 51.96 3.74 29.25
C LEU A 3 50.88 4.11 28.21
N VAL A 4 51.22 3.77 26.97
CA VAL A 4 50.54 4.01 25.70
C VAL A 4 49.37 3.05 25.55
N TYR A 5 48.17 3.51 25.15
CA TYR A 5 47.21 2.65 24.47
C TYR A 5 46.39 3.41 23.40
N ARG A 6 46.91 3.30 22.17
CA ARG A 6 46.21 2.86 20.94
C ARG A 6 44.97 3.62 20.44
N SER A 7 45.21 4.44 19.41
CA SER A 7 44.22 4.91 18.43
C SER A 7 43.40 3.77 17.83
N ILE A 8 42.07 3.93 17.82
CA ILE A 8 41.18 3.21 16.91
C ILE A 8 40.42 4.26 16.11
N ALA A 9 40.85 4.44 14.87
CA ALA A 9 40.08 5.15 13.85
C ALA A 9 38.81 4.34 13.56
N LEU A 10 37.64 4.92 13.84
CA LEU A 10 36.38 4.42 13.30
C LEU A 10 36.11 5.17 11.99
N SER A 11 36.47 4.54 10.88
CA SER A 11 36.09 4.96 9.54
C SER A 11 34.57 5.17 9.42
N PRO A 12 34.10 6.11 8.60
CA PRO A 12 32.70 6.27 8.30
C PRO A 12 32.19 5.02 7.56
N ARG A 13 31.19 4.36 8.16
CA ARG A 13 30.45 3.25 7.55
C ARG A 13 29.72 3.73 6.30
N SER A 14 30.30 3.37 5.17
CA SER A 14 29.69 2.98 3.89
C SER A 14 28.27 3.50 3.64
N ALA A 15 28.17 4.45 2.70
CA ALA A 15 26.96 4.75 1.96
C ALA A 15 26.33 3.46 1.41
N CYS A 16 25.07 3.19 1.77
CA CYS A 16 24.26 2.17 1.13
C CYS A 16 23.96 2.61 -0.31
N SER A 17 24.81 2.20 -1.24
CA SER A 17 24.50 2.28 -2.67
C SER A 17 23.33 1.33 -2.95
N GLY A 18 22.14 1.92 -3.13
CA GLY A 18 20.98 1.23 -3.66
C GLY A 18 21.31 0.77 -5.09
N LYS A 19 21.67 -0.50 -5.24
CA LYS A 19 21.80 -1.15 -6.53
C LYS A 19 20.41 -1.19 -7.19
N ILE A 20 20.13 -0.19 -8.02
CA ILE A 20 19.06 -0.28 -9.02
C ILE A 20 19.49 -1.38 -9.97
N TRP A 21 18.85 -2.55 -9.86
CA TRP A 21 19.05 -3.65 -10.79
C TRP A 21 18.49 -3.22 -12.15
N ARG A 22 19.35 -2.62 -12.98
CA ARG A 22 19.05 -2.42 -14.41
C ARG A 22 19.14 -3.80 -15.09
N MET A 23 18.01 -4.47 -15.13
CA MET A 23 17.78 -5.61 -16.02
C MET A 23 17.46 -5.07 -17.41
N THR A 24 18.47 -4.54 -18.10
CA THR A 24 18.36 -4.25 -19.53
C THR A 24 19.14 -5.33 -20.27
N SER A 25 18.49 -6.46 -20.54
CA SER A 25 18.87 -7.22 -21.73
C SER A 25 18.60 -6.30 -22.90
N SER A 26 19.65 -5.61 -23.35
CA SER A 26 19.61 -4.79 -24.57
C SER A 26 19.37 -5.77 -25.72
N SER A 27 18.10 -6.04 -26.01
CA SER A 27 17.72 -6.73 -27.24
C SER A 27 18.42 -6.01 -28.38
N ASN A 28 18.91 -6.78 -29.33
CA ASN A 28 19.74 -6.34 -30.45
C ASN A 28 18.90 -5.47 -31.43
N LEU A 29 18.52 -4.26 -30.98
CA LEU A 29 17.70 -3.29 -31.70
C LEU A 29 18.44 -2.73 -32.91
N ASP A 30 19.78 -2.72 -32.85
CA ASP A 30 20.66 -2.20 -33.89
C ASP A 30 20.69 -3.07 -35.16
N GLN A 31 20.24 -4.34 -35.09
CA GLN A 31 20.20 -5.27 -36.23
C GLN A 31 18.81 -5.42 -36.87
N ILE A 32 17.80 -4.66 -36.42
CA ILE A 32 16.42 -4.78 -36.91
C ILE A 32 16.18 -3.87 -38.11
N SER A 33 15.54 -4.39 -39.17
CA SER A 33 15.19 -3.60 -40.35
C SER A 33 14.13 -2.53 -40.01
N PRO A 34 14.07 -1.38 -40.73
CA PRO A 34 13.12 -0.32 -40.42
C PRO A 34 11.65 -0.78 -40.49
N ASP A 35 11.32 -1.77 -41.32
CA ASP A 35 9.97 -2.33 -41.37
C ASP A 35 9.67 -3.24 -40.19
N GLN A 36 10.64 -4.06 -39.76
CA GLN A 36 10.52 -4.86 -38.54
C GLN A 36 10.38 -3.96 -37.30
N LEU A 37 11.08 -2.82 -37.24
CA LEU A 37 10.90 -1.83 -36.19
C LEU A 37 9.48 -1.25 -36.17
N ARG A 38 8.91 -0.92 -37.34
CA ARG A 38 7.52 -0.43 -37.42
C ARG A 38 6.52 -1.47 -36.96
N THR A 39 6.70 -2.73 -37.36
CA THR A 39 5.84 -3.84 -36.90
C THR A 39 5.93 -4.03 -35.38
N LEU A 40 7.14 -4.04 -34.83
CA LEU A 40 7.36 -4.16 -33.39
C LEU A 40 6.74 -2.98 -32.63
N ALA A 41 6.93 -1.74 -33.12
CA ALA A 41 6.34 -0.54 -32.53
C ALA A 41 4.80 -0.62 -32.53
N ALA A 42 4.18 -1.07 -33.62
CA ALA A 42 2.74 -1.26 -33.69
C ALA A 42 2.24 -2.33 -32.70
N GLN A 43 2.98 -3.43 -32.55
CA GLN A 43 2.68 -4.47 -31.57
C GLN A 43 2.78 -3.94 -30.13
N LEU A 44 3.84 -3.19 -29.82
CA LEU A 44 4.03 -2.58 -28.50
C LEU A 44 2.95 -1.55 -28.19
N LEU A 45 2.57 -0.69 -29.15
CA LEU A 45 1.46 0.26 -28.98
C LEU A 45 0.15 -0.48 -28.70
N SER A 46 -0.16 -1.53 -29.46
CA SER A 46 -1.34 -2.36 -29.21
C SER A 46 -1.31 -3.04 -27.83
N GLN A 47 -0.13 -3.49 -27.38
CA GLN A 47 0.05 -4.09 -26.07
C GLN A 47 -0.14 -3.06 -24.96
N VAL A 48 0.44 -1.87 -25.08
CA VAL A 48 0.28 -0.76 -24.14
C VAL A 48 -1.19 -0.35 -24.04
N ASP A 49 -1.92 -0.24 -25.15
CA ASP A 49 -3.35 0.06 -25.14
C ASP A 49 -4.17 -1.01 -24.42
N LYS A 50 -3.88 -2.29 -24.67
CA LYS A 50 -4.55 -3.41 -23.99
C LYS A 50 -4.28 -3.36 -22.48
N MET A 51 -3.04 -3.11 -22.09
CA MET A 51 -2.64 -2.98 -20.68
C MET A 51 -3.30 -1.76 -20.03
N GLY A 52 -3.32 -0.61 -20.70
CA GLY A 52 -3.97 0.61 -20.20
C GLY A 52 -5.48 0.40 -19.97
N LYS A 53 -6.17 -0.26 -20.91
CA LYS A 53 -7.58 -0.63 -20.74
C LYS A 53 -7.79 -1.64 -19.61
N LYS A 54 -6.85 -2.56 -19.37
CA LYS A 54 -6.92 -3.48 -18.24
C LYS A 54 -6.76 -2.73 -16.92
N ILE A 55 -5.71 -1.92 -16.80
CA ILE A 55 -5.43 -1.10 -15.60
C ILE A 55 -6.64 -0.22 -15.25
N SER A 56 -7.25 0.43 -16.24
CA SER A 56 -8.43 1.26 -16.01
C SER A 56 -9.61 0.46 -15.46
N ARG A 57 -9.86 -0.76 -15.95
CA ARG A 57 -10.94 -1.63 -15.45
C ARG A 57 -10.64 -2.13 -14.03
N ASP A 58 -9.41 -2.58 -13.80
CA ASP A 58 -8.97 -3.08 -12.49
C ASP A 58 -9.07 -1.95 -11.45
N GLN A 59 -8.70 -0.73 -11.81
CA GLN A 59 -8.82 0.45 -10.94
C GLN A 59 -10.29 0.75 -10.57
N THR A 60 -11.21 0.74 -11.54
CA THR A 60 -12.65 0.90 -11.27
C THR A 60 -13.19 -0.20 -10.36
N LEU A 61 -12.73 -1.44 -10.55
CA LEU A 61 -13.15 -2.55 -9.69
C LEU A 61 -12.61 -2.40 -8.26
N ILE A 62 -11.35 -2.00 -8.11
CA ILE A 62 -10.75 -1.70 -6.80
C ILE A 62 -11.55 -0.61 -6.08
N GLU A 63 -11.92 0.47 -6.78
CA GLU A 63 -12.72 1.56 -6.21
C GLU A 63 -14.10 1.07 -5.75
N LYS A 64 -14.77 0.24 -6.56
CA LYS A 64 -16.06 -0.37 -6.23
C LYS A 64 -15.97 -1.25 -4.97
N LEU A 65 -15.04 -2.20 -4.95
CA LEU A 65 -14.89 -3.14 -3.81
C LEU A 65 -14.47 -2.40 -2.53
N THR A 66 -13.61 -1.38 -2.65
CA THR A 66 -13.24 -0.52 -1.51
C THR A 66 -14.45 0.24 -0.96
N HIS A 67 -15.30 0.76 -1.85
CA HIS A 67 -16.53 1.44 -1.46
C HIS A 67 -17.52 0.48 -0.78
N GLU A 68 -17.67 -0.75 -1.28
CA GLU A 68 -18.53 -1.77 -0.67
C GLU A 68 -18.08 -2.11 0.76
N ILE A 69 -16.78 -2.32 0.99
CA ILE A 69 -16.24 -2.51 2.35
C ILE A 69 -16.57 -1.31 3.25
N ALA A 70 -16.43 -0.08 2.74
CA ALA A 70 -16.73 1.13 3.51
C ALA A 70 -18.22 1.21 3.90
N GLN A 71 -19.13 0.84 2.99
CA GLN A 71 -20.56 0.78 3.28
C GLN A 71 -20.90 -0.29 4.32
N LEU A 72 -20.35 -1.50 4.18
CA LEU A 72 -20.54 -2.58 5.15
C LEU A 72 -20.04 -2.20 6.55
N LYS A 73 -18.85 -1.58 6.64
CA LYS A 73 -18.31 -1.05 7.91
C LYS A 73 -19.21 0.04 8.49
N ARG A 74 -19.72 0.95 7.66
CA ARG A 74 -20.67 1.98 8.12
C ARG A 74 -21.93 1.35 8.71
N LEU A 75 -22.50 0.34 8.06
CA LEU A 75 -23.68 -0.36 8.55
C LEU A 75 -23.41 -1.08 9.88
N LYS A 76 -22.29 -1.79 9.98
CA LYS A 76 -21.85 -2.48 11.20
C LYS A 76 -21.78 -1.53 12.41
N PHE A 77 -21.11 -0.40 12.24
CA PHE A 77 -20.92 0.54 13.35
C PHE A 77 -22.11 1.50 13.57
N ALA A 78 -22.91 1.79 12.54
CA ALA A 78 -24.13 2.58 12.69
C ALA A 78 -25.22 1.80 13.43
N LYS A 79 -25.45 0.53 13.11
CA LYS A 79 -26.44 -0.30 13.84
C LYS A 79 -26.12 -0.50 15.31
N ARG A 80 -24.83 -0.52 15.68
CA ARG A 80 -24.41 -0.54 17.10
C ARG A 80 -24.87 0.69 17.89
N SER A 81 -25.26 1.78 17.20
CA SER A 81 -25.83 2.96 17.83
C SER A 81 -27.35 2.88 18.09
N GLU A 82 -28.03 1.88 17.54
CA GLU A 82 -29.47 1.62 17.74
C GLU A 82 -29.68 0.30 18.50
N GLN A 83 -30.63 0.26 19.44
CA GLN A 83 -30.83 -0.91 20.30
C GLN A 83 -31.44 -2.10 19.53
N MET A 84 -30.61 -3.05 19.11
CA MET A 84 -31.04 -4.35 18.55
C MET A 84 -30.84 -5.47 19.59
N ASN A 85 -31.61 -6.56 19.48
CA ASN A 85 -31.41 -7.76 20.31
C ASN A 85 -29.95 -8.26 20.14
N PRO A 86 -29.21 -8.52 21.23
CA PRO A 86 -27.80 -8.93 21.17
C PRO A 86 -27.51 -10.16 20.31
N GLU A 87 -28.40 -11.17 20.29
CA GLU A 87 -28.19 -12.38 19.49
C GLU A 87 -28.29 -12.08 17.99
N GLN A 88 -29.26 -11.25 17.60
CA GLN A 88 -29.41 -10.80 16.21
C GLN A 88 -28.25 -9.89 15.79
N ALA A 89 -27.72 -9.09 16.71
CA ALA A 89 -26.56 -8.23 16.45
C ALA A 89 -25.30 -9.04 16.19
N SER A 90 -25.05 -10.08 17.00
CA SER A 90 -23.92 -10.99 16.80
C SER A 90 -24.00 -11.69 15.44
N LEU A 91 -25.16 -12.24 15.08
CA LEU A 91 -25.34 -12.93 13.80
C LEU A 91 -25.08 -11.99 12.60
N LEU A 92 -25.56 -10.75 12.69
CA LEU A 92 -25.33 -9.76 11.64
C LEU A 92 -23.85 -9.34 11.56
N ASP A 93 -23.19 -9.18 12.70
CA ASP A 93 -21.76 -8.84 12.76
C ASP A 93 -20.90 -9.93 12.09
N ASP A 94 -21.20 -11.21 12.35
CA ASP A 94 -20.50 -12.35 11.76
C ASP A 94 -20.71 -12.44 10.24
N LEU A 95 -21.94 -12.16 9.77
CA LEU A 95 -22.25 -12.14 8.34
C LEU A 95 -21.53 -10.99 7.63
N ILE A 96 -21.53 -9.78 8.20
CA ILE A 96 -20.82 -8.63 7.65
C ILE A 96 -19.30 -8.88 7.61
N ASP A 97 -18.74 -9.50 8.65
CA ASP A 97 -17.31 -9.83 8.67
C ASP A 97 -16.95 -10.88 7.61
N THR A 98 -17.82 -11.85 7.38
CA THR A 98 -17.65 -12.84 6.31
C THR A 98 -17.64 -12.18 4.93
N ASP A 99 -18.59 -11.28 4.67
CA ASP A 99 -18.67 -10.56 3.39
C ASP A 99 -17.47 -9.62 3.19
N ILE A 100 -17.06 -8.89 4.23
CA ILE A 100 -15.85 -8.05 4.17
C ILE A 100 -14.62 -8.91 3.85
N ALA A 101 -14.46 -10.06 4.51
CA ALA A 101 -13.33 -10.96 4.26
C ALA A 101 -13.32 -11.49 2.82
N ALA A 102 -14.50 -11.85 2.27
CA ALA A 102 -14.62 -12.28 0.88
C ALA A 102 -14.19 -11.18 -0.10
N ILE A 103 -14.65 -9.94 0.12
CA ILE A 103 -14.29 -8.79 -0.73
C ILE A 103 -12.80 -8.43 -0.60
N GLU A 104 -12.22 -8.55 0.60
CA GLU A 104 -10.79 -8.32 0.82
C GLU A 104 -9.92 -9.34 0.07
N VAL A 105 -10.36 -10.60 -0.06
CA VAL A 105 -9.70 -11.63 -0.88
C VAL A 105 -9.74 -11.26 -2.36
N GLU A 106 -10.89 -10.79 -2.86
CA GLU A 106 -11.01 -10.32 -4.25
C GLU A 106 -10.10 -9.12 -4.54
N LEU A 107 -10.05 -8.15 -3.62
CA LEU A 107 -9.12 -7.01 -3.72
C LEU A 107 -7.66 -7.47 -3.74
N GLN A 108 -7.30 -8.42 -2.89
CA GLN A 108 -5.93 -8.94 -2.84
C GLN A 108 -5.52 -9.60 -4.17
N ALA A 109 -6.45 -10.30 -4.85
CA ALA A 109 -6.20 -10.89 -6.16
C ALA A 109 -5.89 -9.83 -7.23
N LEU A 110 -6.60 -8.70 -7.20
CA LEU A 110 -6.43 -7.57 -8.12
C LEU A 110 -5.12 -6.80 -7.87
N HIS A 111 -4.65 -6.74 -6.61
CA HIS A 111 -3.43 -6.05 -6.22
C HIS A 111 -2.13 -6.84 -6.42
N THR A 112 -2.14 -8.04 -7.02
CA THR A 112 -0.95 -8.89 -7.21
C THR A 112 0.15 -8.30 -8.14
N VAL A 113 0.00 -7.08 -8.64
CA VAL A 113 1.10 -6.28 -9.17
C VAL A 113 1.92 -5.75 -7.98
N PRO A 114 3.25 -5.96 -7.90
CA PRO A 114 4.03 -5.71 -6.69
C PRO A 114 4.08 -4.22 -6.38
N ALA A 115 3.09 -3.73 -5.64
CA ALA A 115 3.19 -2.51 -4.89
C ALA A 115 4.21 -2.78 -3.78
N ALA A 116 5.34 -2.06 -3.82
CA ALA A 116 6.31 -2.09 -2.76
C ALA A 116 5.59 -1.84 -1.43
N THR A 117 5.53 -2.87 -0.58
CA THR A 117 4.93 -2.76 0.75
C THR A 117 5.73 -1.74 1.53
N GLU A 118 5.25 -0.51 1.58
CA GLU A 118 5.75 0.49 2.49
C GLU A 118 5.61 -0.04 3.91
N LYS A 119 6.72 -0.05 4.65
CA LYS A 119 6.73 -0.47 6.04
C LYS A 119 5.80 0.46 6.82
N LYS A 120 4.65 -0.04 7.27
CA LYS A 120 3.73 0.68 8.16
C LYS A 120 4.54 1.32 9.30
N GLN A 121 4.69 2.64 9.27
CA GLN A 121 5.30 3.37 10.37
C GLN A 121 4.39 3.23 11.58
N LYS A 122 4.95 2.71 12.68
CA LYS A 122 4.24 2.74 13.96
C LYS A 122 4.11 4.20 14.38
N PRO A 123 2.89 4.73 14.59
CA PRO A 123 2.74 6.06 15.15
C PRO A 123 3.39 6.06 16.54
N LYS A 124 4.50 6.77 16.68
CA LYS A 124 5.17 6.96 17.97
C LYS A 124 4.32 7.96 18.75
N ARG A 125 3.60 7.48 19.77
CA ARG A 125 2.90 8.35 20.71
C ARG A 125 3.94 9.01 21.59
N THR A 126 4.11 10.31 21.44
CA THR A 126 4.82 11.13 22.43
C THR A 126 4.02 11.09 23.74
N ALA A 127 4.69 10.93 24.89
CA ALA A 127 4.01 10.99 26.18
C ALA A 127 3.29 12.33 26.34
N LEU A 128 2.07 12.31 26.89
CA LEU A 128 1.36 13.54 27.20
C LEU A 128 2.21 14.38 28.17
N PRO A 129 2.35 15.69 27.94
CA PRO A 129 2.94 16.60 28.93
C PRO A 129 2.22 16.46 30.28
N ALA A 130 2.98 16.50 31.37
CA ALA A 130 2.44 16.30 32.71
C ALA A 130 1.45 17.39 33.14
N GLU A 131 1.52 18.57 32.53
CA GLU A 131 0.66 19.68 32.87
C GLU A 131 0.19 20.42 31.60
N PHE A 132 -1.13 20.63 31.52
CA PHE A 132 -1.76 21.43 30.49
C PHE A 132 -2.20 22.76 31.11
N PRO A 133 -2.02 23.89 30.41
CA PRO A 133 -2.49 25.18 30.90
C PRO A 133 -4.02 25.12 31.06
N ARG A 134 -4.49 25.43 32.27
CA ARG A 134 -5.93 25.55 32.56
C ARG A 134 -6.37 26.99 32.36
N THR A 135 -7.50 27.18 31.70
CA THR A 135 -8.22 28.45 31.65
C THR A 135 -9.34 28.43 32.70
N LEU A 136 -9.33 29.40 33.62
CA LEU A 136 -10.43 29.60 34.56
C LEU A 136 -11.52 30.41 33.87
N ILE A 137 -12.74 29.86 33.81
CA ILE A 137 -13.92 30.54 33.30
C ILE A 137 -14.86 30.75 34.49
N HIS A 138 -15.23 32.01 34.75
CA HIS A 138 -16.22 32.38 35.76
C HIS A 138 -17.58 32.58 35.08
N HIS A 139 -18.65 32.09 35.72
CA HIS A 139 -20.04 32.20 35.25
C HIS A 139 -20.81 33.25 36.05
#